data_AF-A0A6P5KAV4-F1
#
_entry.id   AF-A0A6P5KAV4-F1
#
_cell.length_a   1.000
_cell.length_b   1.000
_cell.length_c   1.000
_cell.angle_alpha   90.00
_cell.angle_beta   90.00
_cell.angle_gamma   90.00
#
_symmetry.space_group_name_H-M   'P 1'
#
loop_
_entity.id
_entity.type
_entity.pdbx_description
1 polymer ?
#
loop_
_entity_poly.entity_id
_entity_poly.type
_entity_poly.pdbx_seq_one_letter_code
_entity_poly.pdbx_strand_id
1 'polypeptide(L)'
;MYDIGGPMAAKWVGEYMTDIAAILQKEKLSPPAKVMLLQSICSWCYLNILGQEKARTINMLAILVSFLEEENPDPHFEESTRLVKFWSCYALAIISCNNMSIVQDLMKFSTLRFSLQMLAKEDWLGWPENFAEVLFFLMGYNRT
;
A
#
# COMPACT_ATOMS: atom_id res chain seq x y z
N MET A 1 5.01 -19.12 22.43
CA MET A 1 4.11 -18.66 21.37
C MET A 1 2.99 -17.93 22.09
N TYR A 2 3.08 -16.59 22.23
CA TYR A 2 2.07 -15.79 22.92
C TYR A 2 1.02 -15.40 21.91
N ASP A 3 -0.23 -15.81 22.16
CA ASP A 3 -1.40 -15.39 21.40
C ASP A 3 -1.68 -13.91 21.70
N ILE A 4 -1.36 -13.04 20.74
CA ILE A 4 -1.68 -11.60 20.76
C ILE A 4 -3.04 -11.38 20.04
N GLY A 5 -3.95 -12.37 20.07
CA GLY A 5 -5.24 -12.37 19.36
C GLY A 5 -6.42 -11.79 20.13
N GLY A 6 -6.20 -11.05 21.22
CA GLY A 6 -7.28 -10.48 22.03
C GLY A 6 -7.86 -9.15 21.51
N PRO A 7 -9.09 -8.74 21.90
CA PRO A 7 -9.70 -7.45 21.54
C PRO A 7 -8.83 -6.24 21.88
N MET A 8 -8.02 -6.36 22.94
CA MET A 8 -7.06 -5.34 23.34
C MET A 8 -6.00 -5.14 22.26
N ALA A 9 -5.41 -6.21 21.72
CA ALA A 9 -4.41 -6.14 20.66
C ALA A 9 -4.99 -5.54 19.37
N ALA A 10 -6.24 -5.86 19.02
CA ALA A 10 -6.93 -5.23 17.90
C ALA A 10 -7.11 -3.72 18.09
N LYS A 11 -7.41 -3.27 19.32
CA LYS A 11 -7.49 -1.84 19.65
C LYS A 11 -6.14 -1.14 19.50
N TRP A 12 -5.08 -1.73 20.04
CA TRP A 12 -3.72 -1.19 19.92
C TRP A 12 -3.28 -1.10 18.45
N VAL A 13 -3.48 -2.16 17.67
CA VAL A 13 -3.19 -2.17 16.22
C VAL A 13 -3.98 -1.07 15.49
N GLY A 14 -5.24 -0.85 15.85
CA GLY A 14 -6.06 0.21 15.28
C GLY A 14 -5.55 1.63 15.59
N GLU A 15 -5.13 1.89 16.82
CA GLU A 15 -4.54 3.17 17.25
C GLU A 15 -3.20 3.41 16.55
N TYR A 16 -2.30 2.40 16.54
CA TYR A 16 -1.03 2.49 15.84
C TYR A 16 -1.18 2.67 14.33
N MET A 17 -2.16 2.05 13.69
CA MET A 17 -2.39 2.22 12.26
C MET A 17 -2.77 3.67 11.92
N THR A 18 -3.58 4.32 12.78
CA THR A 18 -3.90 5.74 12.65
C THR A 18 -2.66 6.62 12.81
N ASP A 19 -1.79 6.32 13.78
CA ASP A 19 -0.53 7.04 13.96
C ASP A 19 0.40 6.88 12.76
N ILE A 20 0.52 5.65 12.22
CA ILE A 20 1.32 5.39 11.02
C ILE A 20 0.79 6.18 9.83
N ALA A 21 -0.52 6.23 9.61
CA ALA A 21 -1.12 7.04 8.54
C ALA A 21 -0.73 8.52 8.68
N ALA A 22 -0.81 9.07 9.89
CA ALA A 22 -0.42 10.45 10.17
C ALA A 22 1.08 10.70 9.99
N ILE A 23 1.94 9.72 10.29
CA ILE A 23 3.38 9.81 10.08
C ILE A 23 3.72 9.75 8.59
N LEU A 24 3.10 8.84 7.82
CA LEU A 24 3.34 8.67 6.39
C LEU A 24 2.99 9.91 5.56
N GLN A 25 2.04 10.73 6.02
CA GLN A 25 1.69 12.00 5.37
C GLN A 25 2.71 13.13 5.57
N LYS A 26 3.71 12.96 6.45
CA LYS A 26 4.72 13.99 6.69
C LYS A 26 5.75 13.99 5.57
N GLU A 27 5.95 15.13 4.90
CA GLU A 27 6.88 15.31 3.76
C GLU A 27 8.34 14.91 4.04
N LYS A 28 8.79 14.90 5.31
CA LYS A 28 10.21 14.70 5.67
C LYS A 28 10.59 13.27 6.01
N LEU A 29 9.77 12.27 5.68
CA LEU A 29 10.09 10.88 5.98
C LEU A 29 11.07 10.29 4.96
N SER A 30 12.19 9.75 5.46
CA SER A 30 13.14 9.02 4.60
C SER A 30 12.48 7.78 3.96
N PRO A 31 12.88 7.39 2.72
CA PRO A 31 12.32 6.20 2.07
C PRO A 31 12.43 4.91 2.89
N PRO A 32 13.56 4.59 3.58
CA PRO A 32 13.63 3.41 4.43
C PRO A 32 12.61 3.42 5.56
N ALA A 33 12.36 4.58 6.17
CA ALA A 33 11.32 4.73 7.19
C ALA A 33 9.92 4.52 6.61
N LYS A 34 9.62 5.06 5.41
CA LYS A 34 8.35 4.78 4.71
C LYS A 34 8.18 3.27 4.50
N VAL A 35 9.21 2.57 4.01
CA VAL A 35 9.18 1.12 3.78
C VAL A 35 8.89 0.34 5.06
N MET A 36 9.54 0.64 6.18
CA MET A 36 9.27 -0.04 7.46
C MET A 36 7.82 0.14 7.94
N LEU A 37 7.28 1.34 7.76
CA LEU A 37 5.89 1.63 8.11
C LEU A 37 4.92 0.88 7.19
N LEU A 38 5.18 0.85 5.89
CA LEU A 38 4.39 0.08 4.91
C LEU A 38 4.41 -1.42 5.21
N GLN A 39 5.56 -1.98 5.60
CA GLN A 39 5.67 -3.37 6.05
C GLN A 39 4.79 -3.67 7.26
N SER A 40 4.73 -2.74 8.22
CA SER A 40 3.86 -2.84 9.39
C SER A 40 2.38 -2.88 8.98
N ILE A 41 1.97 -1.98 8.06
CA ILE A 41 0.62 -1.99 7.48
C ILE A 41 0.31 -3.33 6.80
N CYS A 42 1.22 -3.85 5.98
CA CYS A 42 1.03 -5.15 5.32
C CYS A 42 0.80 -6.26 6.36
N SER A 43 1.59 -6.29 7.43
CA SER A 43 1.46 -7.31 8.48
C SER A 43 0.10 -7.27 9.19
N TRP A 44 -0.47 -6.08 9.39
CA TRP A 44 -1.77 -5.93 10.07
C TRP A 44 -2.97 -6.19 9.16
N CYS A 45 -2.82 -5.97 7.85
CA CYS A 45 -3.89 -6.17 6.88
C CYS A 45 -3.88 -7.57 6.24
N TYR A 46 -2.77 -8.31 6.31
CA TYR A 46 -2.65 -9.63 5.71
C TYR A 46 -3.68 -10.61 6.27
N LEU A 47 -4.61 -11.05 5.41
CA LEU A 47 -5.72 -11.96 5.74
C LEU A 47 -6.56 -11.50 6.95
N ASN A 48 -6.61 -10.18 7.21
CA ASN A 48 -7.31 -9.61 8.36
C ASN A 48 -8.29 -8.52 7.90
N ILE A 49 -9.56 -8.90 7.74
CA ILE A 49 -10.61 -7.99 7.24
C ILE A 49 -10.80 -6.75 8.12
N LEU A 50 -10.63 -6.87 9.44
CA LEU A 50 -10.73 -5.73 10.35
C LEU A 50 -9.59 -4.73 10.14
N GLY A 51 -8.37 -5.24 9.88
CA GLY A 51 -7.22 -4.42 9.52
C GLY A 51 -7.40 -3.75 8.16
N GLN A 52 -7.94 -4.46 7.18
CA GLN A 52 -8.26 -3.92 5.85
C GLN A 52 -9.29 -2.78 5.93
N GLU A 53 -10.41 -3.00 6.64
CA GLU A 53 -11.43 -1.96 6.83
C GLU A 53 -10.89 -0.78 7.65
N LYS A 54 -10.06 -1.03 8.67
CA LYS A 54 -9.41 0.07 9.39
C LYS A 54 -8.55 0.91 8.45
N ALA A 55 -7.71 0.30 7.61
CA ALA A 55 -6.89 1.01 6.61
C ALA A 55 -7.75 1.88 5.68
N ARG A 56 -8.90 1.36 5.25
CA ARG A 56 -9.89 2.10 4.46
C ARG A 56 -10.42 3.34 5.20
N THR A 57 -10.79 3.22 6.48
CA THR A 57 -11.36 4.34 7.27
C THR A 57 -10.39 5.47 7.61
N ILE A 58 -9.08 5.19 7.61
CA ILE A 58 -8.04 6.17 7.99
C ILE A 58 -7.35 6.82 6.79
N ASN A 59 -7.98 6.77 5.61
CA ASN A 59 -7.47 7.32 4.36
C ASN A 59 -6.13 6.69 3.90
N MET A 60 -5.82 5.46 4.32
CA MET A 60 -4.58 4.79 3.94
C MET A 60 -4.49 4.60 2.42
N LEU A 61 -5.62 4.31 1.75
CA LEU A 61 -5.64 4.10 0.30
C LEU A 61 -5.11 5.33 -0.45
N ALA A 62 -5.57 6.54 -0.11
CA ALA A 62 -5.11 7.76 -0.75
C ALA A 62 -3.62 8.03 -0.51
N ILE A 63 -3.11 7.75 0.69
CA ILE A 63 -1.68 7.89 1.03
C ILE A 63 -0.84 6.96 0.15
N LEU A 64 -1.26 5.70 0.00
CA LEU A 64 -0.53 4.74 -0.82
C LEU A 64 -0.57 5.10 -2.29
N VAL A 65 -1.73 5.55 -2.80
CA VAL A 65 -1.88 6.01 -4.18
C VAL A 65 -0.99 7.23 -4.45
N SER A 66 -0.90 8.19 -3.51
CA SER A 66 -0.04 9.36 -3.72
C SER A 66 1.44 9.00 -3.82
N PHE A 67 1.91 7.96 -3.13
CA PHE A 67 3.28 7.46 -3.30
C PHE A 67 3.52 6.83 -4.68
N LEU A 68 2.50 6.24 -5.30
CA LEU A 68 2.63 5.71 -6.67
C LEU A 68 2.69 6.83 -7.71
N GLU A 69 2.03 7.95 -7.43
CA GLU A 69 1.90 9.12 -8.30
C GLU A 69 3.02 10.16 -8.10
N GLU A 70 3.78 10.06 -7.01
CA GLU A 70 4.91 10.94 -6.72
C GLU A 70 5.94 10.86 -7.87
N GLU A 71 6.17 11.98 -8.54
CA GLU A 71 7.21 12.10 -9.59
C GLU A 71 8.59 11.90 -8.95
N ASN A 72 9.47 11.13 -9.60
CA ASN A 72 10.83 10.90 -9.08
C ASN A 72 11.65 12.19 -9.27
N PRO A 73 12.05 12.91 -8.21
CA PRO A 73 12.69 14.20 -8.38
C PRO A 73 14.19 14.09 -8.71
N ASP A 74 14.82 12.92 -8.53
CA ASP A 74 16.27 12.73 -8.71
C ASP A 74 16.60 11.30 -9.19
N PRO A 75 17.33 11.15 -10.31
CA PRO A 75 17.77 9.85 -10.84
C PRO A 75 18.68 9.05 -9.87
N HIS A 76 19.34 9.69 -8.90
CA HIS A 76 20.13 9.00 -7.87
C HIS A 76 19.29 8.50 -6.67
N PHE A 77 18.04 8.95 -6.55
CA PHE A 77 17.07 8.48 -5.54
C PHE A 77 16.16 7.36 -6.08
N GLU A 78 16.38 6.91 -7.31
CA GLU A 78 15.50 5.98 -8.02
C GLU A 78 15.27 4.67 -7.27
N GLU A 79 16.30 4.05 -6.69
CA GLU A 79 16.15 2.74 -6.05
C GLU A 79 15.30 2.81 -4.78
N SER A 80 15.56 3.82 -3.93
CA SER A 80 14.82 4.02 -2.69
C SER A 80 13.37 4.44 -2.95
N THR A 81 13.14 5.30 -3.94
CA THR A 81 11.78 5.70 -4.33
C THR A 81 11.03 4.56 -5.01
N ARG A 82 11.70 3.76 -5.84
CA ARG A 82 11.14 2.53 -6.42
C ARG A 82 10.74 1.58 -5.30
N LEU A 83 11.57 1.37 -4.29
CA LEU A 83 11.21 0.50 -3.16
C LEU A 83 9.96 0.98 -2.41
N VAL A 84 9.77 2.29 -2.23
CA VAL A 84 8.53 2.83 -1.65
C VAL A 84 7.33 2.52 -2.56
N LYS A 85 7.44 2.72 -3.88
CA LYS A 85 6.38 2.40 -4.84
C LYS A 85 6.04 0.90 -4.84
N PHE A 86 7.05 0.04 -4.71
CA PHE A 86 6.87 -1.42 -4.60
C PHE A 86 6.02 -1.76 -3.38
N TRP A 87 6.46 -1.31 -2.20
CA TRP A 87 5.77 -1.59 -0.95
C TRP A 87 4.38 -0.97 -0.90
N SER A 88 4.17 0.17 -1.57
CA SER A 88 2.84 0.75 -1.72
C SER A 88 1.93 -0.11 -2.59
N CYS A 89 2.42 -0.65 -3.72
CA CYS A 89 1.67 -1.61 -4.54
C CYS A 89 1.36 -2.88 -3.74
N TYR A 90 2.35 -3.42 -3.03
CA TYR A 90 2.15 -4.60 -2.20
C TYR A 90 1.11 -4.35 -1.09
N ALA A 91 1.22 -3.23 -0.37
CA ALA A 91 0.28 -2.85 0.68
C ALA A 91 -1.15 -2.71 0.13
N LEU A 92 -1.32 -2.02 -1.00
CA LEU A 92 -2.62 -1.90 -1.66
C LEU A 92 -3.19 -3.27 -2.06
N ALA A 93 -2.35 -4.19 -2.56
CA ALA A 93 -2.77 -5.54 -2.93
C ALA A 93 -3.26 -6.31 -1.69
N ILE A 94 -2.52 -6.25 -0.58
CA ILE A 94 -2.91 -6.88 0.68
C ILE A 94 -4.18 -6.28 1.28
N ILE A 95 -4.31 -4.94 1.27
CA ILE A 95 -5.47 -4.23 1.82
C ILE A 95 -6.74 -4.56 1.03
N SER A 96 -6.63 -4.68 -0.29
CA SER A 96 -7.77 -4.94 -1.19
C SER A 96 -8.04 -6.43 -1.44
N CYS A 97 -7.13 -7.32 -1.06
CA CYS A 97 -7.27 -8.77 -1.26
C CYS A 97 -8.56 -9.30 -0.61
N ASN A 98 -9.40 -9.97 -1.42
CA ASN A 98 -10.71 -10.49 -1.03
C ASN A 98 -11.69 -9.44 -0.47
N ASN A 99 -11.44 -8.14 -0.70
CA ASN A 99 -12.29 -7.06 -0.25
C ASN A 99 -12.75 -6.17 -1.43
N MET A 100 -13.85 -6.59 -2.06
CA MET A 100 -14.39 -5.90 -3.24
C MET A 100 -14.81 -4.45 -2.95
N SER A 101 -15.18 -4.11 -1.72
CA SER A 101 -15.55 -2.74 -1.36
C SER A 101 -14.34 -1.80 -1.44
N ILE A 102 -13.18 -2.27 -0.99
CA ILE A 102 -11.91 -1.54 -1.11
C ILE A 102 -11.46 -1.47 -2.57
N VAL A 103 -11.60 -2.55 -3.35
CA VAL A 103 -11.31 -2.51 -4.80
C VAL A 103 -12.14 -1.44 -5.50
N GLN A 104 -13.45 -1.34 -5.20
CA GLN A 104 -14.33 -0.30 -5.74
C GLN A 104 -13.90 1.11 -5.33
N ASP A 105 -13.37 1.29 -4.12
CA ASP A 105 -12.82 2.59 -3.69
C ASP A 105 -11.54 2.92 -4.45
N LEU A 106 -10.66 1.95 -4.69
CA LEU A 106 -9.45 2.16 -5.50
C LEU A 106 -9.78 2.56 -6.94
N MET A 107 -10.87 2.03 -7.52
CA MET A 107 -11.32 2.42 -8.86
C MET A 107 -11.75 3.89 -8.96
N LYS A 108 -12.01 4.58 -7.84
CA LYS A 108 -12.37 6.01 -7.84
C LYS A 108 -11.16 6.92 -8.04
N PHE A 109 -9.94 6.41 -7.88
CA PHE A 109 -8.71 7.16 -8.19
C PHE A 109 -8.44 7.10 -9.70
N SER A 110 -8.80 8.16 -10.42
CA SER A 110 -8.76 8.20 -11.89
C SER A 110 -7.35 8.05 -12.47
N THR A 111 -6.35 8.49 -11.75
CA THR A 111 -4.91 8.46 -12.10
C THR A 111 -4.26 7.11 -11.81
N LEU A 112 -4.81 6.32 -10.86
CA LEU A 112 -4.22 5.07 -10.40
C LEU A 112 -4.02 4.05 -11.54
N ARG A 113 -4.98 3.95 -12.47
CA ARG A 113 -4.86 3.06 -13.63
C ARG A 113 -3.59 3.34 -14.44
N PHE A 114 -3.33 4.62 -14.72
CA PHE A 114 -2.17 5.03 -15.51
C PHE A 114 -0.88 4.76 -14.75
N SER A 115 -0.82 5.11 -13.46
CA SER A 115 0.33 4.85 -12.59
C SER A 115 0.67 3.36 -12.54
N LEU A 116 -0.34 2.50 -12.32
CA LEU A 116 -0.15 1.04 -12.33
C LEU A 116 0.32 0.52 -13.70
N GLN A 117 -0.20 1.06 -14.81
CA GLN A 117 0.24 0.65 -16.15
C GLN A 117 1.71 1.01 -16.43
N MET A 118 2.18 2.13 -15.91
CA MET A 118 3.59 2.53 -16.04
C MET A 118 4.48 1.68 -15.13
N LEU A 119 4.09 1.50 -13.87
CA LEU A 119 4.79 0.69 -12.88
C LEU A 119 4.83 -0.81 -13.23
N ALA A 120 3.81 -1.31 -13.94
CA ALA A 120 3.78 -2.68 -14.44
C ALA A 120 4.89 -2.97 -15.48
N LYS A 121 5.45 -1.94 -16.11
CA LYS A 121 6.56 -2.07 -17.09
C LYS A 121 7.93 -1.91 -16.45
N GLU A 122 8.01 -1.48 -15.20
CA GLU A 122 9.28 -1.33 -14.50
C GLU A 122 9.86 -2.70 -14.13
N ASP A 123 11.19 -2.81 -14.18
CA ASP A 123 11.91 -3.97 -13.68
C ASP A 123 12.14 -3.81 -12.17
N TRP A 124 11.38 -4.59 -11.41
CA TRP A 124 11.47 -4.68 -9.95
C TRP A 124 12.55 -5.71 -9.58
N LEU A 125 13.79 -5.39 -9.91
CA LEU A 125 14.96 -6.23 -9.63
C LEU A 125 14.91 -6.76 -8.20
N GLY A 126 14.94 -8.09 -8.05
CA GLY A 126 14.97 -8.77 -6.75
C GLY A 126 13.61 -9.16 -6.16
N TRP A 127 12.49 -8.89 -6.86
CA TRP A 127 11.16 -9.30 -6.42
C TRP A 127 10.54 -10.35 -7.33
N PRO A 128 9.85 -11.38 -6.78
CA PRO A 128 9.29 -12.46 -7.58
C PRO A 128 8.08 -12.04 -8.42
N GLU A 129 7.27 -11.10 -7.93
CA GLU A 129 6.11 -10.57 -8.64
C GLU A 129 6.13 -9.05 -8.76
N ASN A 130 5.61 -8.54 -9.88
CA ASN A 130 5.30 -7.12 -10.04
C ASN A 130 3.91 -6.83 -9.45
N PHE A 131 3.86 -6.33 -8.21
CA PHE A 131 2.59 -6.06 -7.54
C PHE A 131 1.76 -4.94 -8.19
N ALA A 132 2.36 -4.08 -9.02
CA ALA A 132 1.57 -3.14 -9.83
C ALA A 132 0.73 -3.88 -10.87
N GLU A 133 1.28 -4.93 -11.47
CA GLU A 133 0.56 -5.81 -12.40
C GLU A 133 -0.53 -6.62 -11.68
N VAL A 134 -0.20 -7.19 -10.51
CA VAL A 134 -1.18 -7.90 -9.66
C VAL A 134 -2.37 -6.99 -9.29
N LEU A 135 -2.10 -5.76 -8.86
CA LEU A 135 -3.14 -4.76 -8.59
C LEU A 135 -3.95 -4.41 -9.83
N PHE A 136 -3.30 -4.21 -10.96
CA PHE A 136 -3.95 -3.91 -12.23
C PHE A 136 -4.95 -5.02 -12.60
N PHE A 137 -4.58 -6.28 -12.39
CA PHE A 137 -5.45 -7.44 -12.56
C PHE A 137 -6.57 -7.51 -11.52
N LEU A 138 -6.27 -7.29 -10.24
CA LEU A 138 -7.25 -7.32 -9.15
C LEU A 138 -8.35 -6.25 -9.35
N MET A 139 -7.98 -5.10 -9.90
CA MET A 139 -8.89 -4.03 -10.28
C MET A 139 -9.62 -4.28 -11.61
N GLY A 140 -9.38 -5.42 -12.27
CA GLY A 140 -10.08 -5.81 -13.49
C GLY A 140 -9.71 -5.01 -14.74
N TYR A 141 -8.60 -4.27 -14.74
CA TYR A 141 -8.19 -3.45 -15.88
C TYR A 141 -7.67 -4.27 -17.09
N ASN A 142 -7.46 -5.58 -16.92
CA ASN A 142 -7.12 -6.51 -17.99
C ASN A 142 -8.31 -7.02 -18.81
N ARG A 143 -9.55 -6.71 -18.40
CA ARG A 143 -10.78 -7.22 -19.04
C ARG A 143 -11.33 -6.29 -20.14
N THR A 144 -10.51 -5.43 -20.73
CA THR A 144 -10.88 -4.56 -21.86
C THR A 144 -9.80 -4.50 -22.91
#